data_AF-A0A7R9WUL1-F1
#
_entry.id   AF-A0A7R9WUL1-F1
#
_cell.length_a   1.000
_cell.length_b   1.000
_cell.length_c   1.000
_cell.angle_alpha   90.00
_cell.angle_beta   90.00
_cell.angle_gamma   90.00
#
_symmetry.space_group_name_H-M   'P 1'
#
loop_
_entity.id
_entity.type
_entity.pdbx_description
1 polymer ?
#
loop_
_entity_poly.entity_id
_entity_poly.type
_entity_poly.pdbx_seq_one_letter_code
_entity_poly.pdbx_strand_id
1 'polypeptide(L)'
;HESPVNCNTNSRWRTYGRAQQSARSGLFNMKGTSTTRLASATSEASASGLRQFFAWLEGRYGGLPFDVGQRAEIIVRDGELHSDDLVRLMTHEATALHVKNFYGPREAARRWGDRLSQEALEGKGQNWKVSTSRGLESSDVFTLGAHAPFNIASALGKTDDYFRGVKREFRERRQPISWGQMETTRDSTGIHTDVDMGMGTNGSARSMMGDDGSMAAMCLPPPLWPLDQFRLQLDEAWPEGAGLARDVKSKRCFGGGLPRVMLGPTRWRKGFVHVDEMAPLSPTNGLFSANIYLKLPTSAEMAQQPSSSSSRAPGAPEGTKLGLSVEVGDYASDGDNDGDDSITMDTSTSSSDHVNGSTTDTRQAIFEIWPLGVRSRWDWYRNATLMSALSSQEPELQVRLRKALGEPQRIEVAEGDLIMLCVQRPHAAIGFQQGTRVSLQCFVQHCGGDKRLLIDA
;
A
#
# COMPACT_ATOMS: atom_id res chain seq x y z
N HIS A 1 26.58 -30.68 13.23
CA HIS A 1 26.91 -29.39 13.86
C HIS A 1 27.36 -28.43 12.77
N GLU A 2 26.40 -27.79 12.09
CA GLU A 2 26.69 -26.81 11.05
C GLU A 2 26.66 -25.41 11.66
N SER A 3 27.76 -24.68 11.50
CA SER A 3 27.88 -23.28 11.92
C SER A 3 26.97 -22.40 11.05
N PRO A 4 26.28 -21.40 11.62
CA PRO A 4 25.42 -20.51 10.82
C PRO A 4 26.28 -19.68 9.86
N VAL A 5 26.04 -19.86 8.55
CA VAL A 5 26.65 -19.05 7.48
C VAL A 5 26.14 -17.61 7.62
N ASN A 6 27.07 -16.70 7.85
CA ASN A 6 26.80 -15.29 8.08
C ASN A 6 26.56 -14.60 6.73
N CYS A 7 25.30 -14.41 6.34
CA CYS A 7 24.89 -13.72 5.13
C CYS A 7 25.15 -12.21 5.23
N ASN A 8 26.40 -11.78 4.97
CA ASN A 8 26.81 -10.38 5.04
C ASN A 8 27.56 -9.90 3.78
N THR A 9 26.90 -9.99 2.62
CA THR A 9 27.33 -9.26 1.41
C THR A 9 26.52 -7.99 1.16
N ASN A 10 25.41 -7.78 1.88
CA ASN A 10 24.55 -6.59 1.73
C ASN A 10 24.90 -5.38 2.64
N SER A 11 25.90 -5.50 3.52
CA SER A 11 26.39 -4.35 4.29
C SER A 11 27.05 -3.28 3.42
N ARG A 12 27.58 -3.64 2.24
CA ARG A 12 28.18 -2.64 1.33
C ARG A 12 27.14 -1.71 0.71
N TRP A 13 25.90 -2.16 0.49
CA TRP A 13 24.83 -1.36 -0.10
C TRP A 13 23.97 -0.62 0.94
N ARG A 14 23.74 -1.21 2.13
CA ARG A 14 23.11 -0.52 3.26
C ARG A 14 23.92 0.68 3.77
N THR A 15 25.25 0.64 3.66
CA THR A 15 26.12 1.78 3.99
C THR A 15 25.95 2.95 3.02
N TYR A 16 25.59 2.71 1.75
CA TYR A 16 25.36 3.77 0.76
C TYR A 16 23.99 4.46 0.93
N GLY A 17 22.93 3.71 1.26
CA GLY A 17 21.63 4.31 1.63
C GLY A 17 21.71 5.16 2.91
N ARG A 18 22.47 4.69 3.91
CA ARG A 18 22.80 5.49 5.11
C ARG A 18 23.70 6.68 4.81
N ALA A 19 24.64 6.58 3.87
CA ALA A 19 25.51 7.70 3.48
C ALA A 19 24.72 8.81 2.77
N GLN A 20 23.68 8.51 1.97
CA GLN A 20 22.83 9.54 1.38
C GLN A 20 21.90 10.24 2.39
N GLN A 21 21.38 9.52 3.39
CA GLN A 21 20.61 10.13 4.48
C GLN A 21 21.50 10.89 5.48
N SER A 22 22.71 10.40 5.78
CA SER A 22 23.67 11.04 6.69
C SER A 22 24.43 12.21 6.07
N ALA A 23 24.62 12.24 4.74
CA ALA A 23 25.22 13.38 4.04
C ALA A 23 24.30 14.61 4.04
N ARG A 24 22.99 14.43 4.23
CA ARG A 24 22.04 15.55 4.36
C ARG A 24 22.00 16.17 5.76
N SER A 25 22.32 15.42 6.81
CA SER A 25 22.30 15.93 8.19
C SER A 25 23.58 16.68 8.60
N GLY A 26 24.69 16.55 7.86
CA GLY A 26 25.97 17.19 8.16
C GLY A 26 26.21 18.57 7.52
N LEU A 27 25.32 19.05 6.64
CA LEU A 27 25.53 20.27 5.84
C LEU A 27 24.73 21.50 6.32
N PHE A 28 23.93 21.37 7.38
CA PHE A 28 23.11 22.46 7.91
C PHE A 28 23.70 23.08 9.18
N ASN A 29 24.92 23.62 9.08
CA ASN A 29 25.34 24.71 9.96
C ASN A 29 26.48 25.54 9.35
N MET A 30 26.23 26.19 8.21
CA MET A 30 26.99 27.38 7.84
C MET A 30 26.01 28.50 7.49
N LYS A 31 26.01 29.53 8.35
CA LYS A 31 25.29 30.78 8.14
C LYS A 31 25.92 31.56 6.99
N GLY A 32 25.07 32.01 6.08
CA GLY A 32 25.26 33.26 5.32
C GLY A 32 26.17 33.19 4.10
N THR A 33 25.57 33.05 2.92
CA THR A 33 25.72 33.99 1.78
C THR A 33 24.88 33.48 0.60
N SER A 34 24.30 34.43 -0.15
CA SER A 34 23.38 34.20 -1.26
C SER A 34 24.01 33.39 -2.41
N THR A 35 23.59 32.12 -2.57
CA THR A 35 24.06 31.24 -3.66
C THR A 35 22.90 30.56 -4.40
N THR A 36 21.76 31.23 -4.57
CA THR A 36 20.54 30.57 -5.08
C THR A 36 20.23 30.82 -6.57
N ARG A 37 21.14 31.39 -7.37
CA ARG A 37 20.84 31.66 -8.81
C ARG A 37 21.81 31.10 -9.85
N LEU A 38 22.90 30.44 -9.46
CA LEU A 38 23.88 29.87 -10.40
C LEU A 38 23.83 28.33 -10.54
N ALA A 39 22.97 27.65 -9.79
CA ALA A 39 22.94 26.18 -9.75
C ALA A 39 21.97 25.50 -10.75
N SER A 40 21.06 26.23 -11.42
CA SER A 40 20.09 25.58 -12.31
C SER A 40 20.60 25.41 -13.75
N ALA A 41 21.34 26.38 -14.29
CA ALA A 41 21.84 26.33 -15.67
C ALA A 41 22.97 25.30 -15.87
N THR A 42 23.79 25.06 -14.84
CA THR A 42 24.81 23.99 -14.86
C THR A 42 24.20 22.60 -14.82
N SER A 43 22.95 22.45 -14.32
CA SER A 43 22.29 21.15 -14.23
C SER A 43 21.79 20.65 -15.58
N GLU A 44 21.26 21.51 -16.44
CA GLU A 44 20.75 21.10 -17.75
C GLU A 44 21.87 20.78 -18.72
N ALA A 45 22.93 21.61 -18.76
CA ALA A 45 24.10 21.35 -19.56
C ALA A 45 24.84 20.06 -19.11
N SER A 46 24.97 19.85 -17.80
CA SER A 46 25.56 18.62 -17.25
C SER A 46 24.70 17.38 -17.54
N ALA A 47 23.38 17.48 -17.34
CA ALA A 47 22.45 16.40 -17.69
C ALA A 47 22.45 16.11 -19.19
N SER A 48 22.54 17.14 -20.04
CA SER A 48 22.67 17.00 -21.48
C SER A 48 23.99 16.34 -21.87
N GLY A 49 25.11 16.75 -21.27
CA GLY A 49 26.43 16.13 -21.49
C GLY A 49 26.47 14.66 -21.06
N LEU A 50 25.86 14.32 -19.92
CA LEU A 50 25.68 12.94 -19.50
C LEU A 50 24.82 12.14 -20.49
N ARG A 51 23.71 12.70 -20.96
CA ARG A 51 22.87 12.06 -22.00
C ARG A 51 23.64 11.83 -23.30
N GLN A 52 24.43 12.82 -23.75
CA GLN A 52 25.24 12.70 -24.97
C GLN A 52 26.37 11.68 -24.80
N PHE A 53 27.05 11.67 -23.66
CA PHE A 53 28.07 10.67 -23.34
C PHE A 53 27.49 9.27 -23.33
N PHE A 54 26.30 9.09 -22.73
CA PHE A 54 25.63 7.81 -22.71
C PHE A 54 25.10 7.39 -24.09
N ALA A 55 24.55 8.31 -24.87
CA ALA A 55 24.17 8.06 -26.27
C ALA A 55 25.39 7.66 -27.12
N TRP A 56 26.56 8.27 -26.88
CA TRP A 56 27.82 7.90 -27.53
C TRP A 56 28.28 6.50 -27.13
N LEU A 57 28.20 6.14 -25.84
CA LEU A 57 28.50 4.79 -25.38
C LEU A 57 27.57 3.76 -26.02
N GLU A 58 26.26 4.02 -26.05
CA GLU A 58 25.26 3.15 -26.69
C GLU A 58 25.49 3.02 -28.20
N GLY A 59 25.82 4.12 -28.89
CA GLY A 59 26.12 4.09 -30.31
C GLY A 59 27.38 3.30 -30.64
N ARG A 60 28.39 3.28 -29.75
CA ARG A 60 29.69 2.66 -30.00
C ARG A 60 29.79 1.20 -29.55
N TYR A 61 29.11 0.84 -28.47
CA TYR A 61 29.18 -0.49 -27.87
C TYR A 61 27.88 -1.29 -28.04
N GLY A 62 26.92 -0.74 -28.79
CA GLY A 62 25.53 -1.21 -28.81
C GLY A 62 24.79 -0.67 -27.60
N GLY A 63 23.52 -0.28 -27.78
CA GLY A 63 22.65 -0.04 -26.64
C GLY A 63 22.62 -1.33 -25.82
N LEU A 64 22.93 -1.26 -24.52
CA LEU A 64 22.51 -2.33 -23.63
C LEU A 64 21.01 -2.49 -23.87
N PRO A 65 20.54 -3.66 -24.34
CA PRO A 65 19.15 -3.84 -24.69
C PRO A 65 18.34 -3.32 -23.52
N PHE A 66 17.27 -2.57 -23.80
CA PHE A 66 16.24 -2.39 -22.77
C PHE A 66 16.00 -3.77 -22.20
N ASP A 67 15.84 -3.87 -20.89
CA ASP A 67 15.18 -5.04 -20.38
C ASP A 67 13.77 -5.06 -21.00
N VAL A 68 13.67 -5.71 -22.16
CA VAL A 68 12.49 -6.37 -22.71
C VAL A 68 12.29 -7.69 -21.97
N GLY A 69 12.86 -7.81 -20.75
CA GLY A 69 12.51 -8.81 -19.78
C GLY A 69 11.00 -9.03 -19.79
N GLN A 70 10.61 -10.27 -19.53
CA GLN A 70 9.25 -10.73 -19.73
C GLN A 70 8.23 -9.70 -19.26
N ARG A 71 7.20 -9.52 -20.09
CA ARG A 71 6.09 -8.61 -19.84
C ARG A 71 5.67 -8.78 -18.39
N ALA A 72 5.68 -7.68 -17.65
CA ALA A 72 5.24 -7.66 -16.27
C ALA A 72 3.94 -8.44 -16.10
N GLU A 73 3.94 -9.41 -15.22
CA GLU A 73 2.80 -10.30 -14.98
C GLU A 73 2.36 -10.16 -13.53
N ILE A 74 1.04 -10.04 -13.34
CA ILE A 74 0.39 -10.21 -12.05
C ILE A 74 -0.13 -11.64 -12.05
N ILE A 75 0.46 -12.50 -11.22
CA ILE A 75 -0.02 -13.87 -11.02
C ILE A 75 -1.25 -13.80 -10.11
N VAL A 76 -2.34 -14.47 -10.48
CA VAL A 76 -3.57 -14.52 -9.69
C VAL A 76 -3.88 -15.96 -9.31
N ARG A 77 -4.11 -16.22 -8.02
CA ARG A 77 -4.45 -17.52 -7.44
C ARG A 77 -5.62 -17.39 -6.46
N ASP A 78 -6.28 -18.51 -6.20
CA ASP A 78 -7.32 -18.62 -5.17
C ASP A 78 -6.80 -19.45 -3.99
N GLY A 79 -7.00 -18.95 -2.77
CA GLY A 79 -6.76 -19.68 -1.52
C GLY A 79 -5.34 -19.60 -0.99
N GLU A 80 -4.38 -20.24 -1.65
CA GLU A 80 -3.08 -20.57 -1.06
C GLU A 80 -1.87 -20.09 -1.88
N LEU A 81 -0.71 -20.01 -1.22
CA LEU A 81 0.56 -19.73 -1.86
C LEU A 81 1.11 -20.99 -2.55
N HIS A 82 1.60 -20.84 -3.77
CA HIS A 82 2.26 -21.90 -4.52
C HIS A 82 3.75 -21.62 -4.70
N SER A 83 4.55 -22.69 -4.60
CA SER A 83 6.01 -22.62 -4.73
C SER A 83 6.46 -22.01 -6.05
N ASP A 84 5.90 -22.47 -7.17
CA ASP A 84 6.29 -22.00 -8.51
C ASP A 84 6.02 -20.50 -8.69
N ASP A 85 4.89 -20.00 -8.19
CA ASP A 85 4.55 -18.59 -8.29
C ASP A 85 5.44 -17.73 -7.41
N LEU A 86 5.78 -18.21 -6.20
CA LEU A 86 6.75 -17.56 -5.35
C LEU A 86 8.12 -17.49 -6.03
N VAL A 87 8.58 -18.58 -6.67
CA VAL A 87 9.87 -18.58 -7.38
C VAL A 87 9.87 -17.51 -8.46
N ARG A 88 8.83 -17.45 -9.29
CA ARG A 88 8.68 -16.43 -10.35
C ARG A 88 8.65 -15.00 -9.78
N LEU A 89 8.01 -14.78 -8.63
CA LEU A 89 8.04 -13.48 -7.97
C LEU A 89 9.46 -13.15 -7.45
N MET A 90 10.09 -14.09 -6.75
CA MET A 90 11.41 -13.91 -6.10
C MET A 90 12.57 -13.76 -7.10
N THR A 91 12.41 -14.26 -8.33
CA THR A 91 13.34 -14.06 -9.46
C THR A 91 13.02 -12.82 -10.32
N HIS A 92 11.97 -12.07 -9.95
CA HIS A 92 11.49 -10.87 -10.66
C HIS A 92 10.95 -11.11 -12.07
N GLU A 93 10.48 -12.34 -12.34
CA GLU A 93 9.72 -12.69 -13.55
C GLU A 93 8.29 -12.16 -13.48
N ALA A 94 7.69 -12.21 -12.29
CA ALA A 94 6.41 -11.56 -11.99
C ALA A 94 6.61 -10.22 -11.27
N THR A 95 5.65 -9.29 -11.43
CA THR A 95 5.63 -8.01 -10.71
C THR A 95 4.86 -8.10 -9.40
N ALA A 96 3.81 -8.92 -9.37
CA ALA A 96 3.02 -9.18 -8.20
C ALA A 96 2.40 -10.59 -8.22
N LEU A 97 2.04 -11.07 -7.03
CA LEU A 97 1.24 -12.26 -6.78
C LEU A 97 0.02 -11.86 -5.96
N HIS A 98 -1.17 -12.16 -6.47
CA HIS A 98 -2.46 -11.93 -5.85
C HIS A 98 -3.09 -13.26 -5.46
N VAL A 99 -3.17 -13.54 -4.17
CA VAL A 99 -3.87 -14.72 -3.64
C VAL A 99 -5.23 -14.26 -3.09
N LYS A 100 -6.28 -14.61 -3.80
CA LYS A 100 -7.66 -14.29 -3.46
C LYS A 100 -8.14 -15.13 -2.29
N ASN A 101 -8.98 -14.56 -1.43
CA ASN A 101 -9.54 -15.27 -0.28
C ASN A 101 -8.45 -15.92 0.61
N PHE A 102 -7.25 -15.34 0.64
CA PHE A 102 -6.11 -15.87 1.38
C PHE A 102 -6.44 -16.04 2.87
N TYR A 103 -7.01 -15.01 3.48
CA TYR A 103 -7.46 -15.03 4.87
C TYR A 103 -8.99 -15.22 4.91
N GLY A 104 -9.42 -16.46 4.70
CA GLY A 104 -10.83 -16.86 4.66
C GLY A 104 -11.36 -17.42 5.98
N PRO A 105 -12.69 -17.37 6.22
CA PRO A 105 -13.72 -16.74 5.39
C PRO A 105 -13.64 -15.19 5.47
N ARG A 106 -14.17 -14.48 4.46
CA ARG A 106 -14.06 -13.01 4.31
C ARG A 106 -14.53 -12.23 5.55
N GLU A 107 -15.53 -12.76 6.23
CA GLU A 107 -16.09 -12.22 7.47
C GLU A 107 -15.03 -12.15 8.58
N ALA A 108 -14.12 -13.13 8.64
CA ALA A 108 -13.01 -13.13 9.60
C ALA A 108 -12.01 -12.00 9.30
N ALA A 109 -11.71 -11.75 8.01
CA ALA A 109 -10.89 -10.62 7.59
C ALA A 109 -11.54 -9.29 8.00
N ARG A 110 -12.83 -9.12 7.67
CA ARG A 110 -13.61 -7.93 7.99
C ARG A 110 -13.67 -7.65 9.49
N ARG A 111 -13.89 -8.67 10.32
CA ARG A 111 -13.91 -8.52 11.79
C ARG A 111 -12.59 -7.98 12.33
N TRP A 112 -11.47 -8.48 11.82
CA TRP A 112 -10.16 -7.92 12.17
C TRP A 112 -9.98 -6.49 11.67
N GLY A 113 -10.39 -6.22 10.43
CA GLY A 113 -10.35 -4.89 9.85
C GLY A 113 -11.16 -3.87 10.65
N ASP A 114 -12.37 -4.22 11.08
CA ASP A 114 -13.21 -3.40 11.95
C ASP A 114 -12.57 -3.15 13.32
N ARG A 115 -12.05 -4.19 13.97
CA ARG A 115 -11.35 -4.05 15.25
C ARG A 115 -10.16 -3.10 15.15
N LEU A 116 -9.29 -3.30 14.15
CA LEU A 116 -8.10 -2.47 13.96
C LEU A 116 -8.48 -1.03 13.58
N SER A 117 -9.51 -0.85 12.75
CA SER A 117 -10.08 0.46 12.45
C SER A 117 -10.52 1.18 13.73
N GLN A 118 -11.23 0.47 14.62
CA GLN A 118 -11.69 1.01 15.90
C GLN A 118 -10.51 1.36 16.82
N GLU A 119 -9.51 0.47 16.94
CA GLU A 119 -8.28 0.76 17.70
C GLU A 119 -7.58 2.05 17.20
N ALA A 120 -7.55 2.28 15.89
CA ALA A 120 -6.99 3.50 15.32
C ALA A 120 -7.81 4.76 15.67
N LEU A 121 -9.14 4.67 15.60
CA LEU A 121 -10.06 5.76 15.98
C LEU A 121 -9.96 6.11 17.47
N GLU A 122 -9.66 5.12 18.32
CA GLU A 122 -9.37 5.30 19.75
C GLU A 122 -7.99 5.91 20.02
N GLY A 123 -7.24 6.30 18.98
CA GLY A 123 -5.93 6.94 19.11
C GLY A 123 -4.78 5.98 19.44
N LYS A 124 -4.99 4.66 19.33
CA LYS A 124 -3.90 3.68 19.51
C LYS A 124 -2.94 3.64 18.32
N GLY A 125 -3.35 4.19 17.17
CA GLY A 125 -2.53 4.32 15.97
C GLY A 125 -1.47 5.41 16.10
N GLN A 126 -0.25 5.11 15.66
CA GLN A 126 0.84 6.07 15.59
C GLN A 126 1.08 6.48 14.14
N ASN A 127 1.01 7.80 13.88
CA ASN A 127 1.34 8.37 12.59
C ASN A 127 2.80 8.81 12.59
N TRP A 128 3.64 8.04 11.92
CA TRP A 128 5.06 8.31 11.85
C TRP A 128 5.34 9.38 10.81
N LYS A 129 6.05 10.46 11.22
CA LYS A 129 6.48 11.49 10.29
C LYS A 129 7.60 10.98 9.41
N VAL A 130 7.49 11.19 8.11
CA VAL A 130 8.49 10.83 7.11
C VAL A 130 9.25 12.09 6.70
N SER A 131 10.56 11.99 6.53
CA SER A 131 11.37 13.08 6.02
C SER A 131 11.10 13.28 4.53
N THR A 132 10.71 14.49 4.17
CA THR A 132 10.46 14.95 2.80
C THR A 132 11.39 16.11 2.47
N SER A 133 11.42 16.54 1.20
CA SER A 133 12.15 17.75 0.80
C SER A 133 11.64 19.02 1.51
N ARG A 134 10.41 19.00 2.04
CA ARG A 134 9.77 20.12 2.76
C ARG A 134 9.84 19.99 4.29
N GLY A 135 10.49 18.94 4.80
CA GLY A 135 10.60 18.65 6.23
C GLY A 135 9.90 17.36 6.65
N LEU A 136 9.56 17.23 7.93
CA LEU A 136 8.88 16.05 8.48
C LEU A 136 7.37 16.17 8.24
N GLU A 137 6.83 15.40 7.31
CA GLU A 137 5.40 15.37 6.99
C GLU A 137 4.74 14.11 7.58
N SER A 138 3.49 14.24 8.03
CA SER A 138 2.69 13.10 8.49
C SER A 138 2.27 12.23 7.29
N SER A 139 2.21 10.91 7.50
CA SER A 139 1.71 9.96 6.51
C SER A 139 0.18 9.90 6.54
N ASP A 140 -0.47 9.48 5.46
CA ASP A 140 -1.90 9.11 5.49
C ASP A 140 -2.15 7.75 6.18
N VAL A 141 -1.06 7.08 6.58
CA VAL A 141 -1.07 5.72 7.13
C VAL A 141 -0.74 5.76 8.61
N PHE A 142 -1.71 5.37 9.44
CA PHE A 142 -1.49 5.05 10.84
C PHE A 142 -0.94 3.64 10.95
N THR A 143 0.02 3.46 11.83
CA THR A 143 0.58 2.15 12.16
C THR A 143 0.12 1.78 13.56
N LEU A 144 -0.58 0.66 13.69
CA LEU A 144 -0.94 0.10 14.99
C LEU A 144 0.17 -0.83 15.45
N GLY A 145 0.23 -1.04 16.76
CA GLY A 145 1.19 -1.96 17.35
C GLY A 145 1.75 -1.44 18.66
N ALA A 146 2.36 -2.34 19.41
CA ALA A 146 2.92 -2.01 20.71
C ALA A 146 4.36 -1.48 20.62
N HIS A 147 4.86 -1.27 19.40
CA HIS A 147 6.20 -0.82 19.07
C HIS A 147 6.21 0.11 17.86
N ALA A 148 7.25 0.94 17.76
CA ALA A 148 7.54 1.71 16.56
C ALA A 148 8.04 0.80 15.42
N PRO A 149 8.06 1.27 14.17
CA PRO A 149 8.91 0.71 13.12
C PRO A 149 10.36 0.62 13.59
N PHE A 150 11.06 -0.46 13.23
CA PHE A 150 12.40 -0.73 13.77
C PHE A 150 13.42 0.36 13.42
N ASN A 151 13.36 0.91 12.20
CA ASN A 151 14.21 2.01 11.76
C ASN A 151 14.05 3.25 12.67
N ILE A 152 12.83 3.55 13.11
CA ILE A 152 12.54 4.66 14.03
C ILE A 152 13.07 4.33 15.44
N ALA A 153 12.78 3.14 15.95
CA ALA A 153 13.30 2.70 17.25
C ALA A 153 14.85 2.71 17.28
N SER A 154 15.50 2.28 16.19
CA SER A 154 16.95 2.30 16.05
C SER A 154 17.50 3.72 16.03
N ALA A 155 16.89 4.63 15.27
CA ALA A 155 17.30 6.04 15.22
C ALA A 155 17.17 6.74 16.58
N LEU A 156 16.20 6.34 17.40
CA LEU A 156 15.98 6.89 18.75
C LEU A 156 16.78 6.17 19.85
N GLY A 157 17.57 5.13 19.52
CA GLY A 157 18.27 4.32 20.53
C GLY A 157 17.34 3.49 21.42
N LYS A 158 16.09 3.24 20.99
CA LYS A 158 15.03 2.53 21.71
C LYS A 158 14.80 1.11 21.17
N THR A 159 15.86 0.42 20.74
CA THR A 159 15.74 -0.93 20.15
C THR A 159 15.20 -1.95 21.15
N ASP A 160 15.50 -1.83 22.45
CA ASP A 160 14.94 -2.72 23.47
C ASP A 160 13.44 -2.53 23.69
N ASP A 161 12.96 -1.29 23.64
CA ASP A 161 11.51 -0.99 23.66
C ASP A 161 10.80 -1.63 22.49
N TYR A 162 11.39 -1.56 21.29
CA TYR A 162 10.88 -2.22 20.10
C TYR A 162 10.68 -3.73 20.33
N PHE A 163 11.73 -4.45 20.76
CA PHE A 163 11.62 -5.90 20.94
C PHE A 163 10.69 -6.30 22.09
N ARG A 164 10.58 -5.48 23.15
CA ARG A 164 9.55 -5.68 24.18
C ARG A 164 8.14 -5.52 23.61
N GLY A 165 7.92 -4.49 22.80
CA GLY A 165 6.65 -4.25 22.13
C GLY A 165 6.28 -5.37 21.16
N VAL A 166 7.21 -5.86 20.35
CA VAL A 166 7.01 -7.02 19.46
C VAL A 166 6.53 -8.25 20.24
N LYS A 167 7.19 -8.58 21.36
CA LYS A 167 6.79 -9.72 22.20
C LYS A 167 5.39 -9.56 22.79
N ARG A 168 5.06 -8.34 23.22
CA ARG A 168 3.73 -8.01 23.76
C ARG A 168 2.67 -8.16 22.67
N GLU A 169 2.93 -7.63 21.48
CA GLU A 169 2.01 -7.71 20.35
C GLU A 169 1.76 -9.16 19.91
N PHE A 170 2.80 -9.99 19.81
CA PHE A 170 2.61 -11.42 19.55
C PHE A 170 1.76 -12.11 20.61
N ARG A 171 1.90 -11.74 21.88
CA ARG A 171 1.07 -12.30 22.95
C ARG A 171 -0.38 -11.86 22.81
N GLU A 172 -0.62 -10.57 22.61
CA GLU A 172 -1.96 -9.97 22.57
C GLU A 172 -2.74 -10.37 21.31
N ARG A 173 -2.08 -10.40 20.13
CA ARG A 173 -2.74 -10.73 18.85
C ARG A 173 -3.02 -12.22 18.67
N ARG A 174 -2.28 -13.09 19.38
CA ARG A 174 -2.46 -14.56 19.34
C ARG A 174 -3.35 -15.09 20.47
N GLN A 175 -3.86 -14.23 21.34
CA GLN A 175 -4.86 -14.66 22.32
C GLN A 175 -6.15 -15.06 21.58
N PRO A 176 -6.81 -16.16 21.98
CA PRO A 176 -8.12 -16.51 21.44
C PRO A 176 -9.07 -15.33 21.61
N ILE A 177 -9.61 -14.84 20.49
CA ILE A 177 -10.60 -13.77 20.54
C ILE A 177 -11.93 -14.39 20.88
N SER A 178 -12.48 -14.02 22.03
CA SER A 178 -13.89 -14.27 22.34
C SER A 178 -14.74 -13.33 21.50
N TRP A 179 -15.09 -13.76 20.28
CA TRP A 179 -15.89 -12.94 19.36
C TRP A 179 -17.29 -12.66 19.91
N GLY A 180 -17.83 -13.54 20.75
CA GLY A 180 -19.17 -13.38 21.33
C GLY A 180 -19.35 -12.16 22.23
N GLN A 181 -18.26 -11.54 22.72
CA GLN A 181 -18.34 -10.31 23.50
C GLN A 181 -18.35 -9.03 22.65
N MET A 182 -17.98 -9.12 21.37
CA MET A 182 -17.85 -7.93 20.51
C MET A 182 -19.17 -7.53 19.84
N GLU A 183 -20.06 -8.49 19.58
CA GLU A 183 -21.35 -8.22 18.93
C GLU A 183 -22.35 -7.47 19.84
N THR A 184 -22.28 -7.63 21.16
CA THR A 184 -23.23 -7.01 22.10
C THR A 184 -23.04 -5.51 22.33
N THR A 185 -21.95 -4.91 21.83
CA THR A 185 -21.64 -3.48 22.07
C THR A 185 -22.04 -2.55 20.92
N ARG A 186 -22.42 -3.07 19.74
CA ARG A 186 -22.78 -2.22 18.60
C ARG A 186 -24.23 -1.75 18.62
N ASP A 187 -25.15 -2.50 19.21
CA ASP A 187 -26.58 -2.18 19.19
C ASP A 187 -27.03 -1.19 20.27
N SER A 188 -26.19 -0.89 21.27
CA SER A 188 -26.55 0.02 22.37
C SER A 188 -26.39 1.51 22.07
N THR A 189 -26.03 1.89 20.84
CA THR A 189 -26.04 3.30 20.39
C THR A 189 -27.33 3.68 19.65
N GLY A 190 -28.30 2.77 19.59
CA GLY A 190 -29.67 3.07 19.21
C GLY A 190 -30.29 4.02 20.23
N ILE A 191 -30.41 5.29 19.80
CA ILE A 191 -31.26 6.36 20.35
C ILE A 191 -32.37 5.78 21.25
N HIS A 192 -32.18 5.88 22.56
CA HIS A 192 -33.26 5.78 23.54
C HIS A 192 -34.23 6.93 23.23
N THR A 193 -35.22 6.68 22.38
CA THR A 193 -36.42 7.49 22.39
C THR A 193 -37.20 7.01 23.60
N ASP A 194 -37.14 7.80 24.66
CA ASP A 194 -38.00 7.67 25.83
C ASP A 194 -39.46 7.85 25.37
N VAL A 195 -40.08 6.76 24.94
CA VAL A 195 -41.53 6.64 24.89
C VAL A 195 -41.91 5.68 26.01
N ASP A 196 -41.96 6.26 27.19
CA ASP A 196 -42.72 5.75 28.33
C ASP A 196 -44.18 5.64 27.90
N MET A 197 -44.69 4.43 27.69
CA MET A 197 -46.11 4.11 27.85
C MET A 197 -46.32 2.63 28.19
N GLY A 198 -46.85 2.41 29.38
CA GLY A 198 -47.98 1.50 29.53
C GLY A 198 -47.71 0.20 30.26
N MET A 199 -47.99 0.21 31.56
CA MET A 199 -48.33 -0.98 32.34
C MET A 199 -49.40 -1.82 31.64
N GLY A 200 -49.16 -3.13 31.48
CA GLY A 200 -50.11 -4.06 30.86
C GLY A 200 -49.81 -5.54 31.14
N THR A 201 -50.09 -5.96 32.37
CA THR A 201 -50.59 -7.28 32.83
C THR A 201 -50.30 -8.58 32.06
N ASN A 202 -49.73 -9.54 32.81
CA ASN A 202 -50.11 -10.95 32.96
C ASN A 202 -50.84 -11.65 31.79
N GLY A 203 -50.16 -12.62 31.15
CA GLY A 203 -50.82 -13.58 30.29
C GLY A 203 -49.94 -14.71 29.76
N SER A 204 -50.14 -15.89 30.33
CA SER A 204 -50.13 -17.19 29.64
C SER A 204 -48.80 -17.79 29.17
N ALA A 205 -48.33 -18.73 29.98
CA ALA A 205 -47.50 -19.84 29.55
C ALA A 205 -48.24 -20.69 28.51
N ARG A 206 -47.73 -20.78 27.28
CA ARG A 206 -47.87 -21.97 26.41
C ARG A 206 -47.05 -21.85 25.12
N SER A 207 -46.25 -22.89 24.89
CA SER A 207 -45.95 -23.49 23.58
C SER A 207 -45.30 -22.60 22.51
N MET A 208 -44.05 -22.90 22.17
CA MET A 208 -43.76 -23.72 21.00
C MET A 208 -42.29 -24.11 21.00
N MET A 209 -42.05 -25.42 21.10
CA MET A 209 -40.80 -26.03 20.67
C MET A 209 -40.75 -25.86 19.14
N GLY A 210 -40.23 -24.71 18.71
CA GLY A 210 -39.74 -24.54 17.35
C GLY A 210 -38.40 -25.25 17.28
N ASP A 211 -38.40 -26.41 16.63
CA ASP A 211 -37.24 -27.16 16.17
C ASP A 211 -36.57 -26.34 15.04
N ASP A 212 -36.15 -25.11 15.34
CA ASP A 212 -35.33 -24.33 14.43
C ASP A 212 -33.94 -24.93 14.48
N GLY A 213 -33.59 -25.64 13.41
CA GLY A 213 -32.25 -26.13 13.13
C GLY A 213 -31.25 -24.99 12.97
N SER A 214 -31.07 -24.22 14.04
CA SER A 214 -29.88 -23.48 14.42
C SER A 214 -28.77 -24.51 14.47
N MET A 215 -28.32 -24.88 13.26
CA MET A 215 -27.07 -25.51 12.95
C MET A 215 -26.06 -24.79 13.79
N ALA A 216 -25.77 -25.38 14.95
CA ALA A 216 -24.81 -24.90 15.92
C ALA A 216 -23.65 -24.37 15.10
N ALA A 217 -23.51 -23.04 15.07
CA ALA A 217 -22.52 -22.35 14.27
C ALA A 217 -21.22 -23.07 14.58
N MET A 218 -20.80 -23.93 13.64
CA MET A 218 -19.75 -24.91 13.93
C MET A 218 -18.60 -24.07 14.42
N CYS A 219 -18.23 -24.31 15.67
CA CYS A 219 -17.29 -23.48 16.41
C CYS A 219 -15.91 -23.74 15.80
N LEU A 220 -15.70 -23.19 14.60
CA LEU A 220 -14.46 -23.28 13.87
C LEU A 220 -13.41 -22.71 14.81
N PRO A 221 -12.25 -23.38 14.94
CA PRO A 221 -11.18 -22.87 15.78
C PRO A 221 -10.92 -21.41 15.42
N PRO A 222 -10.68 -20.54 16.42
CA PRO A 222 -10.49 -19.12 16.15
C PRO A 222 -9.39 -18.98 15.11
N PRO A 223 -9.65 -18.23 14.01
CA PRO A 223 -8.68 -18.14 12.93
C PRO A 223 -7.38 -17.55 13.47
N LEU A 224 -6.26 -18.08 12.98
CA LEU A 224 -4.93 -17.58 13.32
C LEU A 224 -4.84 -16.08 13.03
N TRP A 225 -3.93 -15.37 13.69
CA TRP A 225 -3.61 -14.00 13.28
C TRP A 225 -3.17 -14.00 11.80
N PRO A 226 -3.64 -13.11 10.91
CA PRO A 226 -3.40 -13.28 9.47
C PRO A 226 -1.91 -13.29 9.08
N LEU A 227 -1.05 -12.55 9.79
CA LEU A 227 0.40 -12.62 9.56
C LEU A 227 1.02 -13.96 10.01
N ASP A 228 0.43 -14.63 11.00
CA ASP A 228 0.86 -15.98 11.38
C ASP A 228 0.46 -17.01 10.33
N GLN A 229 -0.74 -16.89 9.75
CA GLN A 229 -1.15 -17.72 8.62
C GLN A 229 -0.22 -17.51 7.42
N PHE A 230 0.07 -16.24 7.06
CA PHE A 230 1.04 -15.92 6.01
C PHE A 230 2.42 -16.52 6.28
N ARG A 231 2.95 -16.38 7.49
CA ARG A 231 4.24 -16.95 7.84
C ARG A 231 4.26 -18.48 7.68
N LEU A 232 3.19 -19.17 8.10
CA LEU A 232 3.10 -20.63 7.98
C LEU A 232 2.99 -21.07 6.52
N GLN A 233 2.09 -20.48 5.73
CA GLN A 233 1.95 -20.83 4.32
C GLN A 233 3.21 -20.48 3.51
N LEU A 234 3.89 -19.36 3.83
CA LEU A 234 5.14 -19.00 3.16
C LEU A 234 6.26 -20.00 3.48
N ASP A 235 6.33 -20.49 4.72
CA ASP A 235 7.31 -21.51 5.15
C ASP A 235 7.04 -22.87 4.50
N GLU A 236 5.76 -23.22 4.29
CA GLU A 236 5.35 -24.45 3.61
C GLU A 236 5.55 -24.38 2.08
N ALA A 237 5.19 -23.26 1.45
CA ALA A 237 5.25 -23.11 0.01
C ALA A 237 6.67 -22.85 -0.52
N TRP A 238 7.58 -22.27 0.28
CA TRP A 238 8.95 -22.01 -0.14
C TRP A 238 9.87 -23.20 0.17
N PRO A 239 10.60 -23.78 -0.82
CA PRO A 239 11.34 -25.02 -0.61
C PRO A 239 12.40 -24.96 0.50
N GLU A 240 13.05 -23.81 0.67
CA GLU A 240 14.06 -23.58 1.71
C GLU A 240 13.48 -23.00 3.01
N GLY A 241 12.16 -22.90 3.09
CA GLY A 241 11.41 -22.35 4.21
C GLY A 241 11.43 -20.83 4.31
N ALA A 242 10.71 -20.32 5.30
CA ALA A 242 10.56 -18.90 5.59
C ALA A 242 10.60 -18.64 7.10
N GLY A 243 11.13 -17.50 7.52
CA GLY A 243 11.28 -17.20 8.94
C GLY A 243 11.31 -15.72 9.25
N LEU A 244 11.09 -15.34 10.50
CA LEU A 244 11.26 -13.95 10.91
C LEU A 244 12.74 -13.56 10.81
N ALA A 245 12.99 -12.41 10.20
CA ALA A 245 14.28 -11.76 10.23
C ALA A 245 14.70 -11.51 11.70
N ARG A 246 16.01 -11.51 11.93
CA ARG A 246 16.60 -11.32 13.25
C ARG A 246 17.61 -10.20 13.24
N ASP A 247 17.64 -9.42 14.31
CA ASP A 247 18.68 -8.43 14.51
C ASP A 247 20.06 -9.11 14.61
N VAL A 248 21.03 -8.60 13.86
CA VAL A 248 22.35 -9.24 13.71
C VAL A 248 23.06 -9.35 15.05
N LYS A 249 22.93 -8.32 15.90
CA LYS A 249 23.62 -8.21 17.19
C LYS A 249 22.93 -9.01 18.29
N SER A 250 21.63 -8.79 18.50
CA SER A 250 20.88 -9.38 19.61
C SER A 250 20.22 -10.72 19.27
N LYS A 251 20.19 -11.11 17.99
CA LYS A 251 19.52 -12.32 17.47
C LYS A 251 18.01 -12.39 17.76
N ARG A 252 17.42 -11.29 18.24
CA ARG A 252 15.98 -11.17 18.51
C ARG A 252 15.20 -11.03 17.20
N CYS A 253 14.03 -11.65 17.12
CA CYS A 253 13.16 -11.58 15.95
C CYS A 253 12.51 -10.19 15.83
N PHE A 254 12.36 -9.71 14.60
CA PHE A 254 11.49 -8.56 14.30
C PHE A 254 10.00 -8.95 14.38
N GLY A 255 9.11 -7.95 14.33
CA GLY A 255 7.66 -8.11 14.45
C GLY A 255 7.00 -8.88 13.30
N GLY A 256 7.67 -9.03 12.15
CA GLY A 256 7.14 -9.76 10.99
C GLY A 256 5.96 -9.08 10.30
N GLY A 257 5.74 -7.80 10.57
CA GLY A 257 4.69 -6.98 9.96
C GLY A 257 3.99 -6.07 10.96
N LEU A 258 3.23 -5.10 10.44
CA LEU A 258 2.46 -4.14 11.22
C LEU A 258 1.08 -3.88 10.56
N PRO A 259 0.02 -3.72 11.36
CA PRO A 259 -1.25 -3.21 10.84
C PRO A 259 -1.13 -1.76 10.37
N ARG A 260 -1.61 -1.52 9.15
CA ARG A 260 -1.70 -0.21 8.49
C ARG A 260 -3.17 0.19 8.37
N VAL A 261 -3.51 1.35 8.91
CA VAL A 261 -4.87 1.94 8.82
C VAL A 261 -4.77 3.26 8.07
N MET A 262 -5.51 3.36 6.96
CA MET A 262 -5.67 4.59 6.21
C MET A 262 -7.08 5.12 6.43
N LEU A 263 -7.20 6.40 6.75
CA LEU A 263 -8.48 7.09 6.96
C LEU A 263 -8.68 8.10 5.83
N GLY A 264 -9.88 8.12 5.23
CA GLY A 264 -10.25 9.11 4.22
C GLY A 264 -10.53 10.49 4.85
N PRO A 265 -10.29 11.60 4.13
CA PRO A 265 -9.71 11.66 2.79
C PRO A 265 -8.19 11.49 2.81
N THR A 266 -7.68 10.62 1.93
CA THR A 266 -6.23 10.47 1.72
C THR A 266 -5.71 11.62 0.87
N ARG A 267 -4.47 12.08 1.12
CA ARG A 267 -3.81 13.16 0.38
C ARG A 267 -3.68 12.86 -1.11
N TRP A 268 -3.34 11.62 -1.46
CA TRP A 268 -3.05 11.22 -2.84
C TRP A 268 -4.18 10.40 -3.45
N ARG A 269 -5.14 11.04 -4.12
CA ARG A 269 -6.29 10.33 -4.75
C ARG A 269 -5.86 9.23 -5.73
N LYS A 270 -4.87 9.48 -6.58
CA LYS A 270 -4.31 8.47 -7.50
C LYS A 270 -3.26 7.58 -6.84
N GLY A 271 -2.90 7.84 -5.59
CA GLY A 271 -1.78 7.24 -4.90
C GLY A 271 -0.45 7.94 -5.16
N PHE A 272 0.47 7.79 -4.21
CA PHE A 272 1.84 8.30 -4.30
C PHE A 272 2.75 7.25 -4.94
N VAL A 273 3.32 7.55 -6.11
CA VAL A 273 4.21 6.62 -6.82
C VAL A 273 5.59 6.65 -6.17
N HIS A 274 6.03 5.49 -5.69
CA HIS A 274 7.31 5.31 -5.01
C HIS A 274 7.88 3.91 -5.26
N VAL A 275 9.06 3.67 -4.70
CA VAL A 275 9.68 2.35 -4.51
C VAL A 275 10.19 2.29 -3.09
N ASP A 276 10.13 1.12 -2.46
CA ASP A 276 10.67 0.94 -1.10
C ASP A 276 12.16 0.60 -1.12
N GLU A 277 12.65 0.04 -2.24
CA GLU A 277 14.06 -0.33 -2.43
C GLU A 277 14.54 0.09 -3.82
N MET A 278 15.71 0.72 -3.88
CA MET A 278 16.31 1.24 -5.12
C MET A 278 17.41 0.33 -5.66
N ALA A 279 17.76 -0.73 -4.93
CA ALA A 279 18.72 -1.73 -5.40
C ALA A 279 18.26 -2.32 -6.75
N PRO A 280 19.20 -2.61 -7.68
CA PRO A 280 18.84 -3.26 -8.92
C PRO A 280 18.19 -4.63 -8.69
N LEU A 281 17.24 -5.00 -9.56
CA LEU A 281 16.61 -6.32 -9.55
C LEU A 281 17.67 -7.39 -9.77
N SER A 282 17.62 -8.44 -8.96
CA SER A 282 18.57 -9.55 -8.99
C SER A 282 17.80 -10.86 -8.89
N PRO A 283 18.03 -11.86 -9.75
CA PRO A 283 17.33 -13.15 -9.66
C PRO A 283 17.55 -13.87 -8.32
N THR A 284 18.61 -13.51 -7.60
CA THR A 284 18.99 -14.10 -6.32
C THR A 284 18.78 -13.16 -5.15
N ASN A 285 18.35 -11.92 -5.37
CA ASN A 285 18.11 -10.98 -4.28
C ASN A 285 16.90 -10.09 -4.58
N GLY A 286 16.06 -9.89 -3.58
CA GLY A 286 14.96 -8.97 -3.72
C GLY A 286 14.33 -8.58 -2.40
N LEU A 287 13.65 -7.44 -2.43
CA LEU A 287 12.73 -7.03 -1.39
C LEU A 287 11.32 -7.05 -1.96
N PHE A 288 10.41 -7.65 -1.22
CA PHE A 288 9.00 -7.77 -1.59
C PHE A 288 8.17 -7.29 -0.40
N SER A 289 7.01 -6.69 -0.64
CA SER A 289 6.03 -6.50 0.43
C SER A 289 4.89 -7.47 0.27
N ALA A 290 4.33 -7.90 1.39
CA ALA A 290 3.14 -8.74 1.46
C ALA A 290 2.08 -7.99 2.27
N ASN A 291 0.91 -7.79 1.65
CA ASN A 291 -0.18 -6.98 2.19
C ASN A 291 -1.46 -7.81 2.21
N ILE A 292 -1.99 -8.06 3.41
CA ILE A 292 -3.26 -8.78 3.61
C ILE A 292 -4.34 -7.73 3.87
N TYR A 293 -5.35 -7.63 3.00
CA TYR A 293 -6.41 -6.63 3.11
C TYR A 293 -7.51 -7.13 4.04
N LEU A 294 -7.80 -6.39 5.10
CA LEU A 294 -8.77 -6.80 6.10
C LEU A 294 -10.06 -6.01 6.02
N LYS A 295 -9.98 -4.75 5.59
CA LYS A 295 -11.14 -3.88 5.38
C LYS A 295 -10.87 -2.92 4.24
N LEU A 296 -11.87 -2.71 3.40
CA LEU A 296 -11.84 -1.75 2.31
C LEU A 296 -12.90 -0.67 2.54
N PRO A 297 -12.70 0.57 2.03
CA PRO A 297 -13.78 1.56 1.98
C PRO A 297 -14.99 0.99 1.22
N THR A 298 -16.21 1.21 1.66
CA THR A 298 -17.40 0.70 0.98
C THR A 298 -17.64 1.39 -0.36
N SER A 299 -18.31 0.73 -1.31
CA SER A 299 -18.65 1.34 -2.60
C SER A 299 -19.50 2.61 -2.45
N ALA A 300 -20.36 2.69 -1.43
CA ALA A 300 -21.12 3.91 -1.12
C ALA A 300 -20.20 5.07 -0.73
N GLU A 301 -19.20 4.80 0.11
CA GLU A 301 -18.15 5.78 0.49
C GLU A 301 -17.28 6.17 -0.73
N MET A 302 -17.10 5.28 -1.70
CA MET A 302 -16.39 5.58 -2.95
C MET A 302 -17.25 6.36 -3.96
N ALA A 303 -18.55 6.05 -4.07
CA ALA A 303 -19.47 6.61 -5.06
C ALA A 303 -19.88 8.05 -4.76
N GLN A 304 -19.80 8.49 -3.50
CA GLN A 304 -19.96 9.90 -3.14
C GLN A 304 -18.80 10.79 -3.64
N GLN A 305 -17.87 10.26 -4.43
CA GLN A 305 -16.91 11.08 -5.15
C GLN A 305 -17.64 11.87 -6.24
N PRO A 306 -17.55 13.22 -6.25
CA PRO A 306 -18.04 13.99 -7.38
C PRO A 306 -17.29 13.50 -8.63
N SER A 307 -18.05 12.95 -9.58
CA SER A 307 -17.54 12.60 -10.90
C SER A 307 -16.89 13.85 -11.47
N SER A 308 -15.60 13.78 -11.78
CA SER A 308 -14.79 14.91 -12.26
C SER A 308 -15.14 15.33 -13.70
N SER A 309 -16.41 15.20 -14.11
CA SER A 309 -16.93 15.54 -15.43
C SER A 309 -17.59 16.92 -15.51
N SER A 310 -17.61 17.73 -14.44
CA SER A 310 -18.11 19.11 -14.49
C SER A 310 -17.08 20.09 -13.93
N SER A 311 -16.15 20.50 -14.78
CA SER A 311 -15.34 21.69 -14.55
C SER A 311 -16.17 22.94 -14.87
N ARG A 312 -17.08 23.31 -13.97
CA ARG A 312 -17.58 24.69 -13.93
C ARG A 312 -17.09 25.29 -12.62
N ALA A 313 -15.96 26.00 -12.71
CA ALA A 313 -15.38 26.71 -11.59
C ALA A 313 -16.42 27.70 -11.03
N PRO A 314 -16.67 27.74 -9.71
CA PRO A 314 -17.44 28.82 -9.11
C PRO A 314 -16.64 30.11 -9.22
N GLY A 315 -17.30 31.17 -9.72
CA GLY A 315 -16.69 32.45 -10.04
C GLY A 315 -15.87 33.02 -8.89
N ALA A 316 -14.62 33.36 -9.20
CA ALA A 316 -13.79 34.19 -8.33
C ALA A 316 -14.29 35.66 -8.41
N PRO A 317 -14.26 36.41 -7.29
CA PRO A 317 -14.65 37.80 -7.28
C PRO A 317 -13.66 38.67 -8.05
N GLU A 318 -14.21 39.62 -8.82
CA GLU A 318 -13.46 40.64 -9.56
C GLU A 318 -12.54 41.43 -8.64
N GLY A 319 -11.27 41.56 -9.05
CA GLY A 319 -10.30 42.36 -8.30
C GLY A 319 -8.95 42.56 -8.99
N THR A 320 -8.85 43.68 -9.69
CA THR A 320 -7.61 44.45 -10.01
C THR A 320 -6.71 43.97 -11.16
N LYS A 321 -6.88 44.67 -12.30
CA LYS A 321 -5.98 44.73 -13.46
C LYS A 321 -4.58 45.20 -13.05
N LEU A 322 -3.56 44.43 -13.42
CA LEU A 322 -2.22 44.95 -13.76
C LEU A 322 -1.85 44.39 -15.13
N GLY A 323 -1.68 45.29 -16.09
CA GLY A 323 -1.42 45.00 -17.48
C GLY A 323 0.01 44.53 -17.72
N LEU A 324 0.14 43.46 -18.49
CA LEU A 324 1.32 43.11 -19.26
C LEU A 324 0.83 42.34 -20.49
N SER A 325 0.78 43.07 -21.60
CA SER A 325 0.45 42.56 -22.93
C SER A 325 1.66 41.84 -23.51
N VAL A 326 1.47 40.55 -23.84
CA VAL A 326 2.33 39.82 -24.77
C VAL A 326 1.40 39.30 -25.86
N GLU A 327 1.57 39.82 -27.06
CA GLU A 327 0.89 39.38 -28.27
C GLU A 327 1.42 38.01 -28.68
N VAL A 328 0.52 37.04 -28.87
CA VAL A 328 0.79 35.81 -29.61
C VAL A 328 -0.38 35.61 -30.56
N GLY A 329 -0.04 35.52 -31.84
CA GLY A 329 -0.95 35.58 -32.96
C GLY A 329 -1.88 34.38 -33.15
N ASP A 330 -2.93 34.69 -33.89
CA ASP A 330 -4.06 33.87 -34.29
C ASP A 330 -3.66 32.63 -35.11
N TYR A 331 -4.34 31.51 -34.82
CA TYR A 331 -4.60 30.47 -35.82
C TYR A 331 -6.07 30.06 -35.74
N ALA A 332 -6.67 29.99 -36.93
CA ALA A 332 -8.09 29.98 -37.23
C ALA A 332 -8.84 28.70 -36.84
N SER A 333 -10.17 28.89 -36.80
CA SER A 333 -11.26 27.96 -36.66
C SER A 333 -11.33 26.89 -37.75
N ASP A 334 -12.00 25.77 -37.44
CA ASP A 334 -13.25 25.35 -38.11
C ASP A 334 -13.64 23.93 -37.65
N GLY A 335 -14.95 23.69 -37.49
CA GLY A 335 -15.48 22.32 -37.42
C GLY A 335 -16.69 22.14 -36.52
N ASP A 336 -17.84 22.65 -36.96
CA ASP A 336 -19.17 22.24 -36.51
C ASP A 336 -19.37 20.73 -36.66
N ASN A 337 -20.02 20.09 -35.68
CA ASN A 337 -20.79 18.87 -35.96
C ASN A 337 -21.91 18.70 -34.93
N ASP A 338 -23.12 19.06 -35.36
CA ASP A 338 -24.39 18.72 -34.73
C ASP A 338 -24.72 17.25 -35.02
N GLY A 339 -24.96 16.48 -33.96
CA GLY A 339 -25.33 15.07 -34.02
C GLY A 339 -26.39 14.76 -32.98
N ASP A 340 -27.64 14.92 -33.42
CA ASP A 340 -28.89 14.48 -32.81
C ASP A 340 -28.89 12.95 -32.59
N ASP A 341 -29.21 12.49 -31.38
CA ASP A 341 -29.66 11.11 -31.16
C ASP A 341 -30.64 11.02 -29.99
N SER A 342 -31.82 10.53 -30.34
CA SER A 342 -33.04 10.43 -29.57
C SER A 342 -32.94 9.47 -28.38
N ILE A 343 -33.34 9.96 -27.19
CA ILE A 343 -33.53 9.14 -25.98
C ILE A 343 -34.93 8.54 -25.97
N THR A 344 -35.04 7.22 -26.11
CA THR A 344 -36.23 6.44 -25.80
C THR A 344 -36.32 6.19 -24.30
N MET A 345 -37.40 6.63 -23.66
CA MET A 345 -37.72 6.30 -22.27
C MET A 345 -38.49 4.98 -22.20
N ASP A 346 -37.83 3.94 -21.69
CA ASP A 346 -38.51 2.71 -21.25
C ASP A 346 -38.89 2.82 -19.77
N THR A 347 -40.19 2.78 -19.51
CA THR A 347 -40.79 2.67 -18.18
C THR A 347 -40.79 1.21 -17.73
N SER A 348 -39.84 0.82 -16.88
CA SER A 348 -39.86 -0.48 -16.19
C SER A 348 -40.39 -0.33 -14.77
N THR A 349 -41.53 -0.98 -14.53
CA THR A 349 -42.20 -1.24 -13.25
C THR A 349 -41.28 -1.85 -12.18
N SER A 350 -41.25 -1.24 -10.99
CA SER A 350 -40.51 -1.69 -9.82
C SER A 350 -41.29 -2.75 -9.03
N SER A 351 -40.88 -4.02 -9.12
CA SER A 351 -41.26 -5.06 -8.17
C SER A 351 -40.24 -5.11 -7.03
N SER A 352 -40.70 -4.81 -5.81
CA SER A 352 -39.91 -4.83 -4.59
C SER A 352 -39.79 -6.25 -4.04
N ASP A 353 -38.88 -7.04 -4.60
CA ASP A 353 -38.47 -8.30 -3.99
C ASP A 353 -37.35 -8.02 -2.98
N HIS A 354 -37.55 -8.46 -1.73
CA HIS A 354 -36.52 -8.50 -0.70
C HIS A 354 -35.40 -9.46 -1.15
N VAL A 355 -34.43 -8.93 -1.89
CA VAL A 355 -33.21 -9.64 -2.26
C VAL A 355 -32.44 -9.91 -0.98
N ASN A 356 -32.46 -11.18 -0.53
CA ASN A 356 -31.48 -11.71 0.41
C ASN A 356 -30.10 -11.28 -0.08
N GLY A 357 -29.45 -10.39 0.67
CA GLY A 357 -28.24 -9.69 0.30
C GLY A 357 -27.11 -10.66 -0.01
N SER A 358 -27.03 -11.09 -1.27
CA SER A 358 -25.83 -11.66 -1.85
C SER A 358 -24.72 -10.66 -1.55
N THR A 359 -23.76 -11.06 -0.73
CA THR A 359 -22.53 -10.31 -0.47
C THR A 359 -21.75 -10.27 -1.77
N THR A 360 -22.17 -9.41 -2.70
CA THR A 360 -21.53 -9.22 -3.99
C THR A 360 -20.05 -9.00 -3.75
N ASP A 361 -19.22 -9.81 -4.41
CA ASP A 361 -17.77 -9.78 -4.30
C ASP A 361 -17.25 -8.40 -4.77
N THR A 362 -17.28 -7.45 -3.85
CA THR A 362 -16.94 -6.05 -4.12
C THR A 362 -15.44 -5.94 -4.08
N ARG A 363 -14.83 -6.17 -5.25
CA ARG A 363 -13.42 -5.94 -5.49
C ARG A 363 -13.18 -4.47 -5.80
N GLN A 364 -12.02 -3.96 -5.40
CA GLN A 364 -11.65 -2.56 -5.62
C GLN A 364 -10.24 -2.47 -6.15
N ALA A 365 -10.04 -1.65 -7.18
CA ALA A 365 -8.72 -1.26 -7.62
C ALA A 365 -8.03 -0.46 -6.50
N ILE A 366 -7.07 -1.08 -5.83
CA ILE A 366 -6.38 -0.46 -4.69
C ILE A 366 -4.90 -0.20 -4.95
N PHE A 367 -4.30 -0.85 -5.95
CA PHE A 367 -2.89 -0.75 -6.26
C PHE A 367 -2.64 -0.58 -7.75
N GLU A 368 -1.67 0.27 -8.05
CA GLU A 368 -1.04 0.43 -9.36
C GLU A 368 0.43 0.04 -9.25
N ILE A 369 0.93 -0.76 -10.19
CA ILE A 369 2.35 -1.12 -10.31
C ILE A 369 2.81 -0.96 -11.75
N TRP A 370 4.00 -0.40 -11.95
CA TRP A 370 4.56 -0.20 -13.27
C TRP A 370 5.60 -1.29 -13.61
N PRO A 371 5.65 -1.77 -14.86
CA PRO A 371 6.64 -2.77 -15.31
C PRO A 371 8.10 -2.35 -15.22
N LEU A 372 8.41 -1.10 -14.83
CA LEU A 372 9.76 -0.57 -14.85
C LEU A 372 10.64 -1.32 -13.83
N GLY A 373 11.64 -2.05 -14.34
CA GLY A 373 12.65 -2.72 -13.54
C GLY A 373 14.03 -2.11 -13.78
N VAL A 374 14.71 -1.69 -12.72
CA VAL A 374 16.12 -1.27 -12.78
C VAL A 374 16.98 -2.50 -12.53
N ARG A 375 17.67 -3.05 -13.54
CA ARG A 375 18.46 -4.30 -13.38
C ARG A 375 19.95 -4.07 -13.28
N SER A 376 20.39 -2.88 -13.67
CA SER A 376 21.79 -2.51 -13.69
C SER A 376 21.99 -1.07 -13.22
N ARG A 377 23.25 -0.73 -12.90
CA ARG A 377 23.64 0.67 -12.68
C ARG A 377 23.38 1.53 -13.92
N TRP A 378 23.44 0.92 -15.10
CA TRP A 378 23.17 1.61 -16.35
C TRP A 378 21.70 2.03 -16.46
N ASP A 379 20.77 1.13 -16.16
CA ASP A 379 19.35 1.45 -16.11
C ASP A 379 19.08 2.57 -15.11
N TRP A 380 19.79 2.56 -13.99
CA TRP A 380 19.67 3.61 -12.98
C TRP A 380 20.04 4.99 -13.57
N TYR A 381 21.17 5.10 -14.26
CA TYR A 381 21.60 6.37 -14.87
C TYR A 381 20.66 6.83 -15.99
N ARG A 382 20.23 5.90 -16.85
CA ARG A 382 19.27 6.19 -17.92
C ARG A 382 17.95 6.71 -17.37
N ASN A 383 17.51 6.17 -16.22
CA ASN A 383 16.28 6.55 -15.56
C ASN A 383 16.49 7.58 -14.43
N ALA A 384 17.65 8.22 -14.30
CA ALA A 384 17.99 9.02 -13.12
C ALA A 384 16.97 10.14 -12.83
N THR A 385 16.42 10.78 -13.86
CA THR A 385 15.36 11.79 -13.72
C THR A 385 14.03 11.20 -13.23
N LEU A 386 13.70 9.97 -13.61
CA LEU A 386 12.54 9.25 -13.08
C LEU A 386 12.78 8.80 -11.65
N MET A 387 13.98 8.28 -11.37
CA MET A 387 14.38 7.81 -10.05
C MET A 387 14.39 8.95 -9.01
N SER A 388 14.80 10.16 -9.40
CA SER A 388 14.70 11.31 -8.50
C SER A 388 13.25 11.68 -8.20
N ALA A 389 12.36 11.59 -9.18
CA ALA A 389 10.94 11.86 -9.02
C ALA A 389 10.22 10.84 -8.12
N LEU A 390 10.66 9.57 -8.08
CA LEU A 390 10.12 8.56 -7.16
C LEU A 390 10.29 8.92 -5.67
N SER A 391 11.25 9.79 -5.35
CA SER A 391 11.46 10.29 -3.98
C SER A 391 10.75 11.62 -3.70
N SER A 392 10.14 12.24 -4.73
CA SER A 392 9.54 13.56 -4.62
C SER A 392 8.05 13.49 -4.34
N GLN A 393 7.62 14.18 -3.28
CA GLN A 393 6.21 14.36 -2.92
C GLN A 393 5.56 15.59 -3.57
N GLU A 394 6.22 16.20 -4.57
CA GLU A 394 5.63 17.34 -5.29
C GLU A 394 4.58 16.86 -6.30
N PRO A 395 3.34 17.41 -6.27
CA PRO A 395 2.27 16.97 -7.16
C PRO A 395 2.63 17.03 -8.65
N GLU A 396 3.32 18.09 -9.09
CA GLU A 396 3.71 18.28 -10.49
C GLU A 396 4.71 17.22 -10.95
N LEU A 397 5.65 16.85 -10.08
CA LEU A 397 6.61 15.79 -10.36
C LEU A 397 5.96 14.41 -10.39
N GLN A 398 4.97 14.15 -9.52
CA GLN A 398 4.19 12.91 -9.54
C GLN A 398 3.35 12.77 -10.83
N VAL A 399 2.78 13.86 -11.35
CA VAL A 399 2.08 13.86 -12.65
C VAL A 399 3.04 13.56 -13.80
N ARG A 400 4.20 14.22 -13.84
CA ARG A 400 5.24 13.97 -14.87
C ARG A 400 5.78 12.55 -14.80
N LEU A 401 6.03 12.05 -13.59
CA LEU A 401 6.48 10.69 -13.34
C LEU A 401 5.50 9.67 -13.91
N ARG A 402 4.20 9.78 -13.58
CA ARG A 402 3.16 8.89 -14.11
C ARG A 402 3.10 8.90 -15.63
N LYS A 403 3.13 10.10 -16.23
CA LYS A 403 3.16 10.23 -17.69
C LYS A 403 4.35 9.51 -18.31
N ALA A 404 5.53 9.61 -17.68
CA ALA A 404 6.74 8.99 -18.19
C ALA A 404 6.83 7.48 -17.92
N LEU A 405 6.20 6.99 -16.84
CA LEU A 405 6.09 5.56 -16.55
C LEU A 405 5.08 4.83 -17.46
N GLY A 406 4.13 5.56 -18.06
CA GLY A 406 3.07 5.00 -18.90
C GLY A 406 1.93 4.39 -18.10
N GLU A 407 1.17 3.51 -18.74
CA GLU A 407 0.02 2.84 -18.13
C GLU A 407 0.45 1.82 -17.05
N PRO A 408 -0.07 1.92 -15.82
CA PRO A 408 0.18 0.93 -14.78
C PRO A 408 -0.61 -0.36 -15.01
N GLN A 409 -0.15 -1.44 -14.37
CA GLN A 409 -1.00 -2.58 -14.10
C GLN A 409 -1.80 -2.32 -12.82
N ARG A 410 -3.10 -2.62 -12.85
CA ARG A 410 -4.01 -2.43 -11.72
C ARG A 410 -4.31 -3.75 -11.05
N ILE A 411 -4.35 -3.73 -9.71
CA ILE A 411 -4.68 -4.89 -8.89
C ILE A 411 -5.97 -4.59 -8.14
N GLU A 412 -6.98 -5.42 -8.36
CA GLU A 412 -8.28 -5.35 -7.70
C GLU A 412 -8.37 -6.37 -6.58
N VAL A 413 -8.64 -5.91 -5.35
CA VAL A 413 -8.70 -6.81 -4.19
C VAL A 413 -10.05 -6.78 -3.51
N ALA A 414 -10.35 -7.87 -2.82
CA ALA A 414 -11.39 -7.99 -1.82
C ALA A 414 -10.78 -8.06 -0.41
N GLU A 415 -11.63 -7.97 0.60
CA GLU A 415 -11.24 -8.28 1.98
C GLU A 415 -10.87 -9.77 2.08
N GLY A 416 -9.78 -10.07 2.78
CA GLY A 416 -9.18 -11.40 2.89
C GLY A 416 -8.09 -11.68 1.85
N ASP A 417 -7.96 -10.87 0.80
CA ASP A 417 -6.93 -11.09 -0.22
C ASP A 417 -5.51 -10.76 0.30
N LEU A 418 -4.52 -11.50 -0.20
CA LEU A 418 -3.09 -11.23 -0.04
C LEU A 418 -2.50 -10.73 -1.36
N ILE A 419 -1.78 -9.61 -1.31
CA ILE A 419 -0.94 -9.13 -2.41
C ILE A 419 0.52 -9.15 -1.99
N MET A 420 1.34 -9.92 -2.71
CA MET A 420 2.79 -9.80 -2.66
C MET A 420 3.29 -9.01 -3.87
N LEU A 421 4.16 -8.02 -3.67
CA LEU A 421 4.68 -7.17 -4.75
C LEU A 421 6.19 -6.99 -4.69
N CYS A 422 6.81 -6.89 -5.86
CA CYS A 422 8.21 -6.48 -6.00
C CYS A 422 8.33 -4.97 -5.72
N VAL A 423 8.76 -4.60 -4.51
CA VAL A 423 8.80 -3.18 -4.08
C VAL A 423 9.96 -2.38 -4.67
N GLN A 424 10.81 -3.04 -5.46
CA GLN A 424 11.86 -2.40 -6.27
C GLN A 424 11.32 -1.81 -7.58
N ARG A 425 10.03 -2.04 -7.88
CA ARG A 425 9.33 -1.49 -9.05
C ARG A 425 8.42 -0.34 -8.60
N PRO A 426 8.27 0.72 -9.40
CA PRO A 426 7.38 1.82 -9.05
C PRO A 426 5.97 1.30 -8.79
N HIS A 427 5.36 1.73 -7.69
CA HIS A 427 4.01 1.35 -7.32
C HIS A 427 3.32 2.44 -6.51
N ALA A 428 2.00 2.38 -6.43
CA ALA A 428 1.17 3.32 -5.70
C ALA A 428 -0.08 2.64 -5.14
N ALA A 429 -0.34 2.85 -3.84
CA ALA A 429 -1.64 2.55 -3.25
C ALA A 429 -2.63 3.67 -3.64
N ILE A 430 -3.70 3.32 -4.35
CA ILE A 430 -4.74 4.27 -4.79
C ILE A 430 -5.44 4.82 -3.55
N GLY A 431 -5.52 6.15 -3.44
CA GLY A 431 -6.20 6.83 -2.36
C GLY A 431 -7.72 6.82 -2.46
N PHE A 432 -8.40 7.35 -1.45
CA PHE A 432 -9.85 7.41 -1.36
C PHE A 432 -10.29 8.62 -0.52
N GLN A 433 -11.53 9.06 -0.72
CA GLN A 433 -12.06 10.28 -0.09
C GLN A 433 -12.77 9.99 1.24
N GLN A 434 -13.44 8.85 1.36
CA GLN A 434 -14.20 8.48 2.55
C GLN A 434 -13.99 7.01 2.90
N GLY A 435 -14.28 6.65 4.14
CA GLY A 435 -14.15 5.29 4.66
C GLY A 435 -12.79 5.01 5.28
N THR A 436 -12.52 3.72 5.50
CA THR A 436 -11.27 3.25 6.13
C THR A 436 -10.75 2.03 5.39
N ARG A 437 -9.44 2.01 5.13
CA ARG A 437 -8.74 0.83 4.61
C ARG A 437 -7.82 0.28 5.68
N VAL A 438 -7.91 -1.02 5.92
CA VAL A 438 -7.04 -1.73 6.87
C VAL A 438 -6.33 -2.85 6.14
N SER A 439 -5.01 -2.91 6.31
CA SER A 439 -4.18 -4.02 5.83
C SER A 439 -3.14 -4.41 6.87
N LEU A 440 -2.66 -5.65 6.81
CA LEU A 440 -1.44 -6.04 7.49
C LEU A 440 -0.32 -6.09 6.47
N GLN A 441 0.75 -5.35 6.72
CA GLN A 441 1.89 -5.28 5.82
C GLN A 441 3.12 -5.87 6.49
N CYS A 442 3.89 -6.66 5.74
CA CYS A 442 5.25 -7.04 6.09
C CYS A 442 6.14 -7.00 4.84
N PHE A 443 7.45 -7.12 5.04
CA PHE A 443 8.40 -7.26 3.96
C PHE A 443 9.01 -8.66 3.95
N VAL A 444 9.28 -9.21 2.78
CA VAL A 444 9.95 -10.48 2.57
C VAL A 444 11.25 -10.22 1.82
N GLN A 445 12.35 -10.66 2.41
CA GLN A 445 13.68 -10.58 1.82
C GLN A 445 14.05 -11.93 1.22
N HIS A 446 14.37 -11.94 -0.07
CA HIS A 446 15.03 -13.04 -0.75
C HIS A 446 16.53 -12.72 -0.81
N CYS A 447 17.35 -13.53 -0.15
CA CYS A 447 18.80 -13.36 -0.09
C CYS A 447 19.45 -14.69 -0.49
N GLY A 448 19.81 -14.84 -1.75
CA GLY A 448 20.18 -16.13 -2.38
C GLY A 448 21.37 -16.87 -1.75
N GLY A 449 22.05 -16.29 -0.76
CA GLY A 449 23.06 -16.98 0.06
C GLY A 449 22.46 -17.91 1.13
N ASP A 450 21.34 -17.53 1.75
CA ASP A 450 20.64 -18.35 2.78
C ASP A 450 19.54 -19.22 2.14
N LYS A 451 19.11 -18.84 0.93
CA LYS A 451 17.94 -19.37 0.18
C LYS A 451 16.60 -19.29 0.91
N ARG A 452 16.58 -19.23 2.24
CA ARG A 452 15.40 -19.01 3.08
C ARG A 452 14.85 -17.60 2.87
N LEU A 453 13.53 -17.46 2.87
CA LEU A 453 12.86 -16.17 2.90
C LEU A 453 12.83 -15.60 4.32
N LEU A 454 13.12 -14.30 4.45
CA LEU A 454 13.12 -13.61 5.74
C LEU A 454 12.01 -12.56 5.80
N ILE A 455 11.11 -12.68 6.76
CA ILE A 455 9.99 -11.77 6.99
C ILE A 455 10.40 -10.67 7.99
N ASP A 456 10.21 -9.42 7.62
CA ASP A 456 10.51 -8.22 8.40
C ASP A 456 9.26 -7.32 8.54
N ALA A 457 9.29 -6.40 9.51
CA ALA A 457 8.18 -5.51 9.84
C ALA A 457 8.23 -4.14 9.13
#